data_AF-E4Z6L8-F1
#
_entry.id   AF-E4Z6L8-F1
#
_cell.length_a   1.000
_cell.length_b   1.000
_cell.length_c   1.000
_cell.angle_alpha   90.00
_cell.angle_beta   90.00
_cell.angle_gamma   90.00
#
_symmetry.space_group_name_H-M   'P 1'
#
loop_
_entity.id
_entity.type
_entity.pdbx_description
1 polymer ?
#
loop_
_entity_poly.entity_id
_entity_poly.type
_entity_poly.pdbx_seq_one_letter_code
_entity_poly.pdbx_strand_id
1 'polypeptide(L)'
;MFMYFLRGSLPWQGLKAETLKERYQKIGDTKRTTPIESLCENSPDEMATYLRYVRHLDFFEQPDYDYLRKLFTDLYERMGYGHVPAPNEIPEFDWANKQL
;
A
#
# COMPACT_ATOMS: atom_id res chain seq x y z
N MET A 1 2.28 -0.65 3.49
CA MET A 1 1.41 -1.69 4.09
C MET A 1 0.47 -2.28 3.05
N PHE A 2 -0.29 -1.47 2.30
CA PHE A 2 -1.25 -1.97 1.32
C PHE A 2 -0.70 -3.01 0.34
N MET A 3 0.48 -2.78 -0.24
CA MET A 3 1.11 -3.77 -1.13
C MET A 3 1.43 -5.11 -0.45
N TYR A 4 1.67 -5.12 0.87
CA TYR A 4 1.84 -6.36 1.61
C TYR A 4 0.52 -7.13 1.71
N PHE A 5 -0.60 -6.46 2.00
CA PHE A 5 -1.91 -7.11 2.05
C PHE A 5 -2.32 -7.68 0.68
N LEU A 6 -2.12 -6.92 -0.40
CA LEU A 6 -2.48 -7.36 -1.75
C LEU A 6 -1.57 -8.49 -2.28
N ARG A 7 -0.30 -8.54 -1.88
CA ARG A 7 0.68 -9.52 -2.40
C ARG A 7 0.96 -10.68 -1.44
N GLY A 8 0.55 -10.58 -0.19
CA GLY A 8 0.94 -11.47 0.92
C GLY A 8 2.41 -11.35 1.36
N SER A 9 3.30 -10.80 0.53
CA SER A 9 4.70 -10.56 0.85
C SER A 9 5.31 -9.41 0.04
N LEU A 10 6.43 -8.88 0.53
CA LEU A 10 7.20 -7.80 -0.07
C LEU A 10 8.59 -8.30 -0.51
N PRO A 11 9.17 -7.78 -1.61
CA PRO A 11 10.44 -8.24 -2.16
C PRO A 11 11.63 -8.18 -1.19
N TRP A 12 11.57 -7.32 -0.18
CA TRP A 12 12.60 -7.15 0.84
C TRP A 12 12.39 -7.99 2.11
N GLN A 13 11.46 -8.95 2.11
CA GLN A 13 11.29 -9.91 3.21
C GLN A 13 12.26 -11.09 3.05
N GLY A 14 12.68 -11.67 4.18
CA GLY A 14 13.50 -12.89 4.19
C GLY A 14 14.95 -12.73 3.70
N LEU A 15 15.43 -11.51 3.49
CA LEU A 15 16.81 -11.26 3.05
C LEU A 15 17.82 -11.76 4.11
N LYS A 16 18.76 -12.60 3.68
CA LYS A 16 19.83 -13.14 4.52
C LYS A 16 20.94 -12.12 4.72
N ALA A 17 21.40 -11.96 5.95
CA ALA A 17 22.49 -11.08 6.35
C ALA A 17 23.12 -11.60 7.65
N GLU A 18 24.41 -11.34 7.86
CA GLU A 18 25.14 -11.80 9.05
C GLU A 18 24.91 -10.86 10.24
N THR A 19 24.71 -9.58 9.97
CA THR A 19 24.47 -8.55 10.99
C THR A 19 23.15 -7.82 10.77
N LEU A 20 22.61 -7.25 11.85
CA LEU A 20 21.40 -6.43 11.79
C LEU A 20 21.60 -5.19 10.90
N LYS A 21 22.77 -4.57 10.96
CA LYS A 21 23.13 -3.41 10.12
C LYS A 21 23.08 -3.77 8.63
N GLU A 22 23.70 -4.88 8.26
CA GLU A 22 23.70 -5.38 6.88
C GLU A 22 22.28 -5.75 6.43
N ARG A 23 21.46 -6.35 7.33
CA ARG A 23 20.06 -6.65 7.04
C ARG A 23 19.27 -5.39 6.66
N TYR A 24 19.38 -4.32 7.46
CA TYR A 24 18.70 -3.06 7.15
C TYR A 24 19.22 -2.40 5.88
N GLN A 25 20.52 -2.47 5.62
CA GLN A 25 21.12 -1.98 4.38
C GLN A 25 20.52 -2.71 3.17
N LYS A 26 20.52 -4.04 3.18
CA LYS A 26 19.92 -4.87 2.11
C LYS A 26 18.43 -4.55 1.89
N ILE A 27 17.65 -4.42 2.97
CA ILE A 27 16.24 -4.02 2.88
C ILE A 27 16.09 -2.65 2.22
N GLY A 28 16.91 -1.67 2.63
CA GLY A 28 16.89 -0.31 2.08
C GLY A 28 17.27 -0.29 0.60
N ASP A 29 18.27 -1.08 0.22
CA ASP A 29 18.73 -1.19 -1.17
C ASP A 29 17.68 -1.85 -2.05
N THR A 30 17.09 -2.97 -1.62
CA THR A 30 15.98 -3.62 -2.35
C THR A 30 14.77 -2.69 -2.49
N LYS A 31 14.42 -1.91 -1.46
CA LYS A 31 13.33 -0.92 -1.55
C LYS A 31 13.60 0.18 -2.58
N ARG A 32 14.85 0.63 -2.70
CA ARG A 32 15.28 1.65 -3.66
C ARG A 32 15.34 1.12 -5.09
N THR A 33 15.81 -0.11 -5.27
CA THR A 33 15.99 -0.71 -6.60
C THR A 33 14.73 -1.38 -7.14
N THR A 34 13.71 -1.61 -6.32
CA THR A 34 12.40 -2.11 -6.78
C THR A 34 11.58 -0.95 -7.36
N PRO A 35 11.29 -0.95 -8.68
CA PRO A 35 10.40 0.04 -9.29
C PRO A 35 9.00 -0.03 -8.70
N ILE A 36 8.28 1.10 -8.67
CA ILE A 36 6.90 1.14 -8.16
C ILE A 36 6.00 0.29 -9.06
N GLU A 37 6.22 0.34 -10.36
CA GLU A 37 5.47 -0.37 -11.38
C GLU A 37 5.57 -1.88 -11.17
N SER A 38 6.77 -2.39 -10.92
CA SER A 38 6.99 -3.81 -10.60
C SER A 38 6.41 -4.20 -9.24
N LEU A 39 6.48 -3.29 -8.25
CA LEU A 39 5.88 -3.54 -6.94
C LEU A 39 4.36 -3.65 -7.02
N CYS A 40 3.73 -2.78 -7.81
CA CYS A 40 2.28 -2.65 -7.98
C CYS A 40 1.71 -3.47 -9.14
N GLU A 41 2.51 -4.31 -9.77
CA GLU A 41 2.07 -5.19 -10.85
C GLU A 41 0.82 -6.00 -10.44
N ASN A 42 -0.15 -6.11 -11.36
CA ASN A 42 -1.46 -6.75 -11.16
C ASN A 42 -2.34 -6.13 -10.06
N SER A 43 -2.01 -4.94 -9.58
CA SER A 43 -2.85 -4.14 -8.68
C SER A 43 -3.42 -2.91 -9.42
N PRO A 44 -4.49 -2.28 -8.92
CA PRO A 44 -5.01 -1.05 -9.50
C PRO A 44 -3.97 0.08 -9.56
N ASP A 45 -4.03 0.92 -10.60
CA ASP A 45 -3.06 2.00 -10.87
C ASP A 45 -2.98 3.04 -9.74
N GLU A 46 -4.04 3.16 -8.95
CA GLU A 46 -4.11 4.02 -7.77
C GLU A 46 -3.06 3.63 -6.73
N MET A 47 -2.68 2.34 -6.66
CA MET A 47 -1.60 1.89 -5.79
C MET A 47 -0.25 2.51 -6.18
N ALA A 48 0.05 2.51 -7.47
CA ALA A 48 1.28 3.11 -7.99
C ALA A 48 1.24 4.64 -7.86
N THR A 49 0.09 5.25 -8.17
CA THR A 49 -0.14 6.70 -8.05
C THR A 49 0.07 7.18 -6.62
N TYR A 50 -0.53 6.50 -5.64
CA TYR A 50 -0.32 6.76 -4.22
C TYR A 50 1.16 6.67 -3.84
N LEU A 51 1.85 5.59 -4.24
CA LEU A 51 3.26 5.40 -3.91
C LEU A 51 4.18 6.44 -4.55
N ARG A 52 3.89 6.88 -5.78
CA ARG A 52 4.62 7.97 -6.41
C ARG A 52 4.40 9.26 -5.63
N TYR A 53 3.16 9.61 -5.32
CA TYR A 53 2.83 10.81 -4.54
C TYR A 53 3.63 10.85 -3.22
N VAL A 54 3.52 9.81 -2.37
CA VAL A 54 4.17 9.83 -1.06
C VAL A 54 5.70 9.76 -1.11
N ARG A 55 6.29 9.32 -2.23
CA ARG A 55 7.75 9.35 -2.43
C ARG A 55 8.27 10.69 -2.96
N HIS A 56 7.40 11.53 -3.52
CA HIS A 56 7.76 12.84 -4.07
C HIS A 56 7.52 13.99 -3.09
N LEU A 57 6.84 13.74 -1.96
CA LEU A 57 6.66 14.73 -0.91
C LEU A 57 8.01 15.26 -0.41
N ASP A 58 8.14 16.58 -0.33
CA ASP A 58 9.27 17.20 0.33
C ASP A 58 9.22 16.99 1.85
N PHE A 59 10.37 17.15 2.52
CA PHE A 59 10.52 16.86 3.95
C PHE A 59 9.54 17.64 4.86
N PHE A 60 9.19 18.87 4.48
CA PHE A 60 8.24 19.73 5.21
C PHE A 60 6.89 19.87 4.50
N GLU A 61 6.67 19.17 3.39
CA GLU A 61 5.43 19.25 2.64
C GLU A 61 4.30 18.60 3.43
N GLN A 62 3.17 19.29 3.52
CA GLN A 62 1.96 18.73 4.10
C GLN A 62 1.27 17.85 3.06
N PRO A 63 1.03 16.55 3.33
CA PRO A 63 0.32 15.69 2.40
C PRO A 63 -1.13 16.13 2.19
N ASP A 64 -1.60 16.06 0.95
CA ASP A 64 -3.01 16.17 0.60
C ASP A 64 -3.72 14.84 0.90
N TYR A 65 -4.18 14.72 2.14
CA TYR A 65 -4.88 13.52 2.59
C TYR A 65 -6.23 13.32 1.92
N ASP A 66 -6.90 14.40 1.47
CA ASP A 66 -8.19 14.31 0.79
C ASP A 66 -8.01 13.70 -0.60
N TYR A 67 -7.00 14.15 -1.34
CA TYR A 67 -6.59 13.52 -2.60
C TYR A 67 -6.26 12.05 -2.44
N LEU A 68 -5.43 11.69 -1.44
CA LEU A 68 -5.00 10.31 -1.23
C LEU A 68 -6.17 9.39 -0.85
N ARG A 69 -7.13 9.88 -0.06
CA ARG A 69 -8.37 9.15 0.21
C ARG A 69 -9.20 9.01 -1.06
N LYS A 70 -9.37 10.09 -1.81
CA LYS A 70 -10.19 10.14 -3.03
C LYS A 70 -9.74 9.13 -4.08
N LEU A 71 -8.43 8.91 -4.24
CA LEU A 71 -7.90 7.86 -5.11
C LEU A 71 -8.54 6.50 -4.82
N PHE A 72 -8.60 6.10 -3.56
CA PHE A 72 -9.14 4.80 -3.17
C PHE A 72 -10.66 4.77 -3.13
N THR A 73 -11.33 5.86 -2.75
CA THR A 73 -12.80 5.90 -2.76
C THR A 73 -13.36 5.86 -4.18
N ASP A 74 -12.76 6.58 -5.12
CA ASP A 74 -13.17 6.57 -6.53
C ASP A 74 -12.93 5.20 -7.18
N LEU A 75 -11.83 4.54 -6.81
CA LEU A 75 -11.56 3.16 -7.21
C LEU A 75 -12.60 2.20 -6.63
N TYR A 76 -12.92 2.34 -5.34
CA TYR A 76 -13.90 1.50 -4.64
C TYR A 76 -15.29 1.57 -5.30
N GLU A 77 -15.75 2.79 -5.60
CA GLU A 77 -17.01 3.02 -6.31
C GLU A 77 -16.98 2.45 -7.73
N ARG A 78 -15.90 2.68 -8.50
CA ARG A 78 -15.73 2.17 -9.87
C ARG A 78 -15.71 0.65 -9.94
N MET A 79 -15.17 -0.01 -8.92
CA MET A 79 -15.17 -1.47 -8.81
C MET A 79 -16.54 -2.04 -8.41
N GLY A 80 -17.52 -1.19 -8.13
CA GLY A 80 -18.89 -1.60 -7.83
C GLY A 80 -19.11 -2.04 -6.38
N TYR A 81 -18.18 -1.71 -5.46
CA TYR A 81 -18.33 -2.04 -4.03
C TYR A 81 -19.29 -1.09 -3.27
N GLY A 82 -19.91 -0.15 -3.97
CA GLY A 82 -20.83 0.84 -3.40
C GLY A 82 -20.11 2.08 -2.90
N HIS A 83 -20.71 2.76 -1.91
CA HIS A 83 -20.13 3.92 -1.25
C HIS A 83 -19.32 3.49 -0.01
N VAL A 84 -18.35 4.31 0.39
CA VAL A 84 -17.58 4.09 1.62
C VAL A 84 -18.54 4.10 2.82
N PRO A 85 -18.55 3.07 3.69
CA PRO A 85 -19.49 3.00 4.80
C PRO A 85 -19.48 4.26 5.67
N ALA A 86 -20.66 4.76 6.02
CA ALA A 86 -20.81 5.88 6.95
C ALA A 86 -20.33 5.48 8.36
N PRO A 87 -20.02 6.43 9.27
CA PRO A 87 -19.49 6.12 10.61
C PRO A 87 -20.39 5.20 11.46
N ASN A 88 -21.68 5.11 11.13
CA ASN A 88 -22.69 4.29 11.78
C ASN A 88 -22.93 2.94 11.07
N GLU A 89 -22.24 2.67 9.96
CA GLU A 89 -22.33 1.42 9.20
C GLU A 89 -21.14 0.54 9.53
N ILE A 90 -21.38 -0.76 9.68
CA ILE A 90 -20.32 -1.74 9.91
C ILE A 90 -19.80 -2.18 8.53
N PRO A 91 -18.56 -1.85 8.14
CA PRO A 91 -17.97 -2.36 6.90
C PRO A 91 -17.87 -3.88 6.90
N GLU A 92 -18.20 -4.50 5.78
CA GLU A 92 -17.98 -5.92 5.56
C GLU A 92 -16.53 -6.16 5.13
N PHE A 93 -15.71 -6.68 6.04
CA PHE A 93 -14.34 -7.11 5.75
C PHE A 93 -14.27 -8.63 5.53
N ASP A 94 -13.22 -9.11 4.85
CA ASP A 94 -12.99 -10.53 4.54
C ASP A 94 -13.05 -11.49 5.76
N TRP A 95 -12.82 -10.98 6.96
CA TRP A 95 -12.87 -11.76 8.20
C TRP A 95 -14.21 -11.69 8.94
N ALA A 96 -15.16 -10.86 8.51
CA ALA A 96 -16.43 -10.62 9.21
C ALA A 96 -17.28 -11.89 9.38
N ASN A 97 -17.15 -12.85 8.45
CA ASN A 97 -17.92 -14.09 8.44
C ASN A 97 -17.08 -15.34 8.73
N LYS A 98 -15.82 -15.19 9.17
CA LYS A 98 -14.97 -16.35 9.50
C LYS A 98 -15.26 -16.83 10.92
N GLN A 99 -15.77 -18.05 11.06
CA GLN A 99 -15.73 -18.76 12.34
C GLN A 99 -14.28 -19.14 12.64
N LEU A 100 -13.80 -18.78 13.84
CA LEU A 100 -12.49 -19.19 14.37
C LEU A 100 -12.48 -20.68 14.72
#